data_AF-A0A7S4QI35-F1
#
_entry.id   AF-A0A7S4QI35-F1
#
_cell.length_a   1.000
_cell.length_b   1.000
_cell.length_c   1.000
_cell.angle_alpha   90.00
_cell.angle_beta   90.00
_cell.angle_gamma   90.00
#
_symmetry.space_group_name_H-M   'P 1'
#
loop_
_entity.id
_entity.type
_entity.pdbx_description
1 polymer ?
#
loop_
_entity_poly.entity_id
_entity_poly.type
_entity_poly.pdbx_seq_one_letter_code
_entity_poly.pdbx_strand_id
1 'polypeptide(L)'
;MQASSTDESQAIESLVKEAEEMASRAKAGAPLLDSELDGIIKSLQNLAPAKGEGGEEEINWDNLRALLSEAAHLPHKDWDKTGQSAESLRSILLGDSESLTETFRKIFGRVISEGNWDGAASHASEHNQDNKPWAVLVTGVNGIRKTTSIYQPWFDELLAEALVTPPAAAGKKDTPNQKLPVGSNSFFRQLDHMIATLTNEEFKRLYTLTQQSLPPSDGAIKPDADTVKRYSDLKAAIFTRYRTLSEILGVLLVREARRGKLNTMAETSGRDIAMFHYIDKFFPVESYNKLALHFTINDLSCAEQSVDSRMVGEISDGIDAKESGDTMNIVLANAGGPYGSEVLHGVQADSDRVWDELVMKGGKDDVGGDWYKATIAIDAHPTKKWTATPIRPDGSRGKTFTFENKK
;
A
#
# COMPACT_ATOMS: atom_id res chain seq x y z
N MET A 1 -12.46 12.72 34.91
CA MET A 1 -11.73 14.01 34.84
C MET A 1 -12.34 14.78 33.68
N GLN A 2 -12.90 15.97 33.90
CA GLN A 2 -13.35 16.83 32.81
C GLN A 2 -12.10 17.43 32.16
N ALA A 3 -11.81 17.08 30.90
CA ALA A 3 -10.86 17.85 30.12
C ALA A 3 -11.38 19.29 30.01
N SER A 4 -10.52 20.28 30.25
CA SER A 4 -10.95 21.67 30.11
C SER A 4 -11.13 22.00 28.63
N SER A 5 -12.05 22.93 28.29
CA SER A 5 -12.19 23.41 26.91
C SER A 5 -10.89 24.03 26.34
N THR A 6 -9.95 24.37 27.21
CA THR A 6 -8.61 24.84 26.84
C THR A 6 -7.73 23.70 26.35
N ASP A 7 -7.83 22.51 26.94
CA ASP A 7 -7.04 21.33 26.55
C ASP A 7 -7.46 20.80 25.17
N GLU A 8 -8.78 20.75 24.91
CA GLU A 8 -9.34 20.36 23.60
C GLU A 8 -8.89 21.32 22.49
N SER A 9 -8.97 22.63 22.73
CA SER A 9 -8.52 23.64 21.75
C SER A 9 -7.03 23.54 21.44
N GLN A 10 -6.19 23.25 22.45
CA GLN A 10 -4.75 23.06 22.26
C GLN A 10 -4.42 21.80 21.47
N ALA A 11 -5.15 20.70 21.71
CA ALA A 11 -4.99 19.46 20.96
C ALA A 11 -5.37 19.64 19.48
N ILE A 12 -6.48 20.35 19.22
CA ILE A 12 -6.91 20.70 17.87
C ILE A 12 -5.85 21.55 17.14
N GLU A 13 -5.32 22.59 17.79
CA GLU A 13 -4.25 23.43 17.23
C GLU A 13 -2.98 22.60 16.95
N SER A 14 -2.65 21.69 17.86
CA SER A 14 -1.49 20.79 17.70
C SER A 14 -1.65 19.86 16.50
N LEU A 15 -2.82 19.25 16.29
CA LEU A 15 -3.08 18.40 15.11
C LEU A 15 -2.84 19.16 13.80
N VAL A 16 -3.43 20.35 13.68
CA VAL A 16 -3.33 21.16 12.46
C VAL A 16 -1.89 21.60 12.22
N LYS A 17 -1.23 22.11 13.26
CA LYS A 17 0.16 22.58 13.18
C LYS A 17 1.12 21.47 12.77
N GLU A 18 1.00 20.29 13.38
CA GLU A 18 1.86 19.14 13.03
C GLU A 18 1.65 18.70 11.57
N ALA A 19 0.40 18.68 11.10
CA ALA A 19 0.10 18.34 9.72
C ALA A 19 0.74 19.34 8.74
N GLU A 20 0.61 20.63 9.00
CA GLU A 20 1.16 21.71 8.17
C GLU A 20 2.69 21.72 8.17
N GLU A 21 3.32 21.62 9.33
CA GLU A 21 4.78 21.59 9.46
C GLU A 21 5.38 20.38 8.74
N MET A 22 4.81 19.19 8.97
CA MET A 22 5.28 17.96 8.34
C MET A 22 5.08 17.98 6.82
N ALA A 23 3.92 18.44 6.34
CA ALA A 23 3.65 18.58 4.91
C ALA A 23 4.58 19.61 4.25
N SER A 24 4.85 20.73 4.93
CA SER A 24 5.79 21.76 4.46
C SER A 24 7.21 21.22 4.32
N ARG A 25 7.73 20.52 5.34
CA ARG A 25 9.05 19.88 5.29
C ARG A 25 9.15 18.84 4.17
N ALA A 26 8.11 18.03 4.01
CA ALA A 26 8.05 17.01 2.95
C ALA A 26 8.07 17.66 1.55
N LYS A 27 7.28 18.72 1.33
CA LYS A 27 7.25 19.48 0.09
C LYS A 27 8.60 20.14 -0.23
N ALA A 28 9.30 20.61 0.80
CA ALA A 28 10.63 21.21 0.66
C ALA A 28 11.75 20.16 0.43
N GLY A 29 11.45 18.87 0.55
CA GLY A 29 12.47 17.81 0.52
C GLY A 29 13.50 17.98 1.65
N ALA A 30 13.08 18.54 2.79
CA ALA A 30 13.99 18.81 3.90
C ALA A 30 14.48 17.50 4.53
N PRO A 31 15.77 17.39 4.92
CA PRO A 31 16.26 16.25 5.69
C PRO A 31 15.39 15.91 6.90
N LEU A 32 15.39 14.64 7.30
CA LEU A 32 14.71 14.22 8.53
C LEU A 32 15.39 14.84 9.75
N LEU A 33 14.59 15.28 10.72
CA LEU A 33 15.06 15.75 12.01
C LEU A 33 15.55 14.58 12.86
N ASP A 34 16.41 14.84 13.84
CA ASP A 34 16.88 13.81 14.77
C ASP A 34 15.74 13.10 15.49
N SER A 35 14.69 13.84 15.87
CA SER A 35 13.49 13.28 16.49
C SER A 35 12.68 12.39 15.56
N GLU A 36 12.62 12.72 14.26
CA GLU A 36 11.94 11.88 13.26
C GLU A 36 12.73 10.58 13.05
N LEU A 37 14.07 10.67 12.98
CA LEU A 37 14.96 9.50 12.89
C LEU A 37 14.85 8.61 14.14
N ASP A 38 14.85 9.22 15.33
CA ASP A 38 14.66 8.49 16.60
C ASP A 38 13.31 7.77 16.63
N GLY A 39 12.25 8.43 16.18
CA GLY A 39 10.90 7.84 16.08
C GLY A 39 10.84 6.63 15.14
N ILE A 40 11.52 6.68 13.98
CA ILE A 40 11.59 5.56 13.04
C ILE A 40 12.38 4.39 13.65
N ILE A 41 13.54 4.64 14.23
CA ILE A 41 14.35 3.60 14.88
C ILE A 41 13.57 2.96 16.02
N LYS A 42 12.92 3.78 16.84
CA LYS A 42 12.09 3.30 17.95
C LYS A 42 10.91 2.47 17.46
N SER A 43 10.26 2.88 16.37
CA SER A 43 9.17 2.15 15.73
C SER A 43 9.60 0.72 15.36
N LEU A 44 10.79 0.54 14.78
CA LEU A 44 11.30 -0.78 14.42
C LEU A 44 11.76 -1.59 15.64
N GLN A 45 12.40 -0.95 16.62
CA GLN A 45 12.82 -1.60 17.87
C GLN A 45 11.63 -2.13 18.68
N ASN A 46 10.49 -1.42 18.68
CA ASN A 46 9.27 -1.86 19.36
C ASN A 46 8.68 -3.16 18.78
N LEU A 47 9.00 -3.49 17.52
CA LEU A 47 8.54 -4.69 16.83
C LEU A 47 9.61 -5.78 16.72
N ALA A 48 10.87 -5.43 17.02
CA ALA A 48 11.98 -6.37 17.00
C ALA A 48 11.85 -7.41 18.13
N PRO A 49 12.39 -8.63 17.95
CA PRO A 49 12.49 -9.60 19.04
C PRO A 49 13.25 -9.01 20.24
N ALA A 50 12.92 -9.47 21.45
CA ALA A 50 13.69 -9.10 22.63
C ALA A 50 15.13 -9.62 22.50
N LYS A 51 16.11 -8.91 23.07
CA LYS A 51 17.52 -9.35 23.04
C LYS A 51 17.64 -10.78 23.57
N GLY A 52 18.18 -11.68 22.75
CA GLY A 52 18.38 -13.10 23.09
C GLY A 52 17.28 -14.04 22.60
N GLU A 53 16.15 -13.53 22.10
CA GLU A 53 15.17 -14.32 21.36
C GLU A 53 15.58 -14.36 19.88
N GLY A 54 16.09 -15.48 19.38
CA GLY A 54 16.19 -15.73 17.93
C GLY A 54 17.57 -15.99 17.34
N GLY A 55 18.68 -15.88 18.09
CA GLY A 55 20.02 -16.34 17.62
C GLY A 55 20.60 -15.66 16.37
N GLU A 56 19.90 -14.71 15.75
CA GLU A 56 20.33 -13.96 14.56
C GLU A 56 21.20 -12.74 14.93
N GLU A 57 21.97 -12.23 13.95
CA GLU A 57 22.76 -11.01 14.11
C GLU A 57 21.87 -9.81 14.48
N GLU A 58 22.29 -9.04 15.48
CA GLU A 58 21.59 -7.84 15.93
C GLU A 58 21.60 -6.77 14.82
N ILE A 59 20.44 -6.19 14.49
CA ILE A 59 20.34 -5.10 13.51
C ILE A 59 21.27 -3.96 13.94
N ASN A 60 22.12 -3.49 13.01
CA ASN A 60 22.95 -2.32 13.24
C ASN A 60 22.10 -1.03 13.12
N TRP A 61 21.52 -0.61 14.25
CA TRP A 61 20.66 0.57 14.34
C TRP A 61 21.36 1.88 13.97
N ASP A 62 22.66 2.00 14.21
CA ASP A 62 23.44 3.20 13.87
C ASP A 62 23.60 3.33 12.36
N ASN A 63 23.92 2.22 11.67
CA ASN A 63 23.97 2.20 10.21
C ASN A 63 22.59 2.45 9.60
N LEU A 64 21.53 1.91 10.21
CA LEU A 64 20.16 2.20 9.78
C LEU A 64 19.87 3.69 9.91
N ARG A 65 20.16 4.31 11.06
CA ARG A 65 19.97 5.74 11.28
C ARG A 65 20.73 6.57 10.25
N ALA A 66 22.00 6.23 9.98
CA ALA A 66 22.82 6.91 9.00
C ALA A 66 22.21 6.86 7.60
N LEU A 67 21.79 5.67 7.14
CA LEU A 67 21.10 5.50 5.86
C LEU A 67 19.82 6.34 5.78
N LEU A 68 19.00 6.33 6.82
CA LEU A 68 17.75 7.08 6.86
C LEU A 68 17.98 8.60 6.79
N SER A 69 18.98 9.09 7.51
CA SER A 69 19.37 10.51 7.48
C SER A 69 19.76 10.96 6.07
N GLU A 70 20.54 10.12 5.36
CA GLU A 70 21.02 10.41 4.01
C GLU A 70 19.91 10.31 2.95
N ALA A 71 19.05 9.29 3.00
CA ALA A 71 18.21 8.92 1.87
C ALA A 71 16.72 9.18 2.04
N ALA A 72 16.17 9.15 3.26
CA ALA A 72 14.72 9.09 3.47
C ALA A 72 13.97 10.39 3.12
N HIS A 73 14.67 11.50 2.92
CA HIS A 73 14.09 12.79 2.51
C HIS A 73 14.17 13.05 1.00
N LEU A 74 14.91 12.22 0.25
CA LEU A 74 15.10 12.39 -1.18
C LEU A 74 13.81 12.11 -1.95
N PRO A 75 13.65 12.60 -3.20
CA PRO A 75 12.48 12.30 -4.01
C PRO A 75 12.32 10.80 -4.24
N HIS A 76 11.20 10.22 -3.81
CA HIS A 76 10.93 8.78 -3.97
C HIS A 76 10.93 8.27 -5.42
N LYS A 77 10.78 9.17 -6.40
CA LYS A 77 10.82 8.86 -7.84
C LYS A 77 12.24 8.81 -8.41
N ASP A 78 13.27 9.15 -7.64
CA ASP A 78 14.67 8.91 -8.00
C ASP A 78 14.98 7.42 -7.78
N TRP A 79 14.46 6.55 -8.67
CA TRP A 79 14.50 5.10 -8.48
C TRP A 79 15.90 4.52 -8.46
N ASP A 80 16.89 5.20 -9.05
CA ASP A 80 18.29 4.79 -8.95
C ASP A 80 18.78 4.95 -7.51
N LYS A 81 18.57 6.11 -6.88
CA LYS A 81 18.94 6.32 -5.47
C LYS A 81 18.09 5.50 -4.51
N THR A 82 16.77 5.41 -4.74
CA THR A 82 15.89 4.54 -3.95
C THR A 82 16.36 3.09 -4.03
N GLY A 83 16.77 2.64 -5.22
CA GLY A 83 17.33 1.31 -5.44
C GLY A 83 18.68 1.10 -4.76
N GLN A 84 19.58 2.07 -4.77
CA GLN A 84 20.85 1.98 -4.04
C GLN A 84 20.61 1.92 -2.53
N SER A 85 19.74 2.79 -2.03
CA SER A 85 19.36 2.84 -0.62
C SER A 85 18.69 1.55 -0.16
N ALA A 86 17.89 0.91 -1.03
CA ALA A 86 17.28 -0.39 -0.75
C ALA A 86 18.31 -1.52 -0.63
N GLU A 87 19.43 -1.43 -1.35
CA GLU A 87 20.52 -2.39 -1.20
C GLU A 87 21.26 -2.20 0.13
N SER A 88 21.53 -0.96 0.51
CA SER A 88 22.08 -0.64 1.82
C SER A 88 21.15 -1.10 2.95
N LEU A 89 19.84 -0.84 2.81
CA LEU A 89 18.83 -1.30 3.77
C LEU A 89 18.82 -2.83 3.87
N ARG A 90 18.92 -3.52 2.73
CA ARG A 90 18.99 -4.99 2.68
C ARG A 90 20.20 -5.50 3.46
N SER A 91 21.38 -4.93 3.25
CA SER A 91 22.59 -5.31 3.98
C SER A 91 22.44 -5.10 5.49
N ILE A 92 21.74 -4.04 5.92
CA ILE A 92 21.52 -3.74 7.34
C ILE A 92 20.50 -4.70 7.98
N LEU A 93 19.40 -5.02 7.28
CA LEU A 93 18.29 -5.79 7.85
C LEU A 93 18.39 -7.30 7.63
N LEU A 94 19.03 -7.73 6.55
CA LEU A 94 19.14 -9.14 6.15
C LEU A 94 20.57 -9.65 6.10
N GLY A 95 21.58 -8.76 6.09
CA GLY A 95 22.98 -9.15 5.96
C GLY A 95 23.24 -10.01 4.72
N ASP A 96 23.96 -11.12 4.94
CA ASP A 96 24.28 -12.11 3.90
C ASP A 96 23.20 -13.21 3.74
N SER A 97 22.07 -13.10 4.46
CA SER A 97 20.98 -14.10 4.36
C SER A 97 20.45 -14.21 2.93
N GLU A 98 20.20 -15.44 2.48
CA GLU A 98 19.58 -15.72 1.17
C GLU A 98 18.05 -15.51 1.16
N SER A 99 17.44 -15.38 2.35
CA SER A 99 15.99 -15.20 2.52
C SER A 99 15.64 -14.18 3.60
N LEU A 100 14.36 -13.84 3.72
CA LEU A 100 13.87 -13.01 4.83
C LEU A 100 14.16 -13.70 6.17
N THR A 101 14.86 -13.02 7.06
CA THR A 101 15.23 -13.49 8.41
C THR A 101 14.02 -13.53 9.34
N GLU A 102 14.11 -14.26 10.46
CA GLU A 102 13.04 -14.30 11.46
C GLU A 102 12.81 -12.90 12.06
N THR A 103 13.90 -12.19 12.34
CA THR A 103 13.86 -10.80 12.83
C THR A 103 13.12 -9.89 11.86
N PHE A 104 13.43 -9.97 10.56
CA PHE A 104 12.73 -9.20 9.54
C PHE A 104 11.25 -9.55 9.48
N ARG A 105 10.92 -10.84 9.49
CA ARG A 105 9.53 -11.32 9.48
C ARG A 105 8.74 -10.88 10.71
N LYS A 106 9.36 -10.78 11.88
CA LYS A 106 8.70 -10.27 13.10
C LYS A 106 8.43 -8.78 13.01
N ILE A 107 9.43 -7.98 12.64
CA ILE A 107 9.30 -6.52 12.49
C ILE A 107 8.25 -6.17 11.44
N PHE A 108 8.29 -6.83 10.29
CA PHE A 108 7.41 -6.56 9.16
C PHE A 108 6.24 -7.56 9.08
N GLY A 109 5.82 -8.12 10.21
CA GLY A 109 4.82 -9.19 10.29
C GLY A 109 3.57 -8.90 9.47
N ARG A 110 2.96 -7.73 9.64
CA ARG A 110 1.79 -7.30 8.86
C ARG A 110 2.07 -7.21 7.36
N VAL A 111 3.22 -6.65 6.96
CA VAL A 111 3.60 -6.50 5.55
C VAL A 111 3.75 -7.86 4.88
N ILE A 112 4.36 -8.82 5.57
CA ILE A 112 4.62 -10.17 5.05
C ILE A 112 3.36 -11.03 5.05
N SER A 113 2.60 -11.03 6.15
CA SER A 113 1.42 -11.89 6.31
C SER A 113 0.23 -11.41 5.49
N GLU A 114 -0.18 -10.14 5.64
CA GLU A 114 -1.32 -9.58 4.90
C GLU A 114 -0.96 -9.32 3.43
N GLY A 115 0.33 -9.14 3.14
CA GLY A 115 0.84 -9.15 1.77
C GLY A 115 0.88 -10.55 1.13
N ASN A 116 0.60 -11.63 1.86
CA ASN A 116 0.65 -13.01 1.37
C ASN A 116 2.00 -13.42 0.75
N TRP A 117 3.12 -13.03 1.38
CA TRP A 117 4.46 -13.41 0.93
C TRP A 117 4.63 -14.93 0.83
N ASP A 118 4.21 -15.66 1.86
CA ASP A 118 4.43 -17.11 1.96
C ASP A 118 3.55 -17.89 0.95
N GLY A 119 2.34 -17.41 0.64
CA GLY A 119 1.53 -17.98 -0.43
C GLY A 119 2.15 -17.77 -1.81
N ALA A 120 2.72 -16.58 -2.07
CA ALA A 120 3.46 -16.30 -3.29
C ALA A 120 4.73 -17.17 -3.41
N ALA A 121 5.47 -17.34 -2.31
CA ALA A 121 6.66 -18.20 -2.25
C ALA A 121 6.33 -19.67 -2.49
N SER A 122 5.26 -20.16 -1.86
CA SER A 122 4.77 -21.52 -2.08
C SER A 122 4.40 -21.72 -3.55
N HIS A 123 3.64 -20.79 -4.14
CA HIS A 123 3.30 -20.82 -5.56
C HIS A 123 4.53 -20.87 -6.46
N ALA A 124 5.53 -20.00 -6.22
CA ALA A 124 6.75 -19.96 -7.00
C ALA A 124 7.58 -21.25 -6.90
N SER A 125 7.58 -21.92 -5.74
CA SER A 125 8.27 -23.19 -5.54
C SER A 125 7.61 -24.38 -6.23
N GLU A 126 6.28 -24.36 -6.35
CA GLU A 126 5.48 -25.43 -6.96
C GLU A 126 5.40 -25.33 -8.50
N HIS A 127 5.60 -24.13 -9.06
CA HIS A 127 5.41 -23.90 -10.50
C HIS A 127 6.75 -23.83 -11.23
N ASN A 128 6.78 -24.39 -12.45
CA ASN A 128 7.99 -24.60 -13.24
C ASN A 128 8.85 -23.32 -13.35
N GLN A 129 10.15 -23.44 -13.07
CA GLN A 129 11.13 -22.36 -13.18
C GLN A 129 11.23 -21.72 -14.57
N ASP A 130 10.70 -22.39 -15.60
CA ASP A 130 10.65 -21.92 -16.99
C ASP A 130 9.58 -20.83 -17.23
N ASN A 131 8.56 -20.74 -16.37
CA ASN A 131 7.50 -19.75 -16.50
C ASN A 131 7.92 -18.41 -15.86
N LYS A 132 7.66 -17.31 -16.56
CA LYS A 132 7.90 -15.97 -15.99
C LYS A 132 6.85 -15.67 -14.91
N PRO A 133 7.24 -15.24 -13.70
CA PRO A 133 6.29 -14.70 -12.73
C PRO A 133 5.62 -13.41 -13.24
N TRP A 134 4.57 -12.99 -12.53
CA TRP A 134 3.82 -11.78 -12.85
C TRP A 134 4.23 -10.58 -11.99
N ALA A 135 4.37 -9.43 -12.63
CA ALA A 135 4.43 -8.12 -11.99
C ALA A 135 3.14 -7.38 -12.36
N VAL A 136 2.31 -7.11 -11.36
CA VAL A 136 0.96 -6.60 -11.55
C VAL A 136 0.86 -5.20 -10.96
N LEU A 137 0.41 -4.25 -11.75
CA LEU A 137 0.05 -2.91 -11.30
C LEU A 137 -1.46 -2.83 -11.11
N VAL A 138 -1.92 -2.56 -9.89
CA VAL A 138 -3.34 -2.47 -9.55
C VAL A 138 -3.73 -1.01 -9.36
N THR A 139 -4.65 -0.52 -10.19
CA THR A 139 -5.06 0.89 -10.22
C THR A 139 -6.56 1.06 -9.98
N GLY A 140 -6.94 2.27 -9.56
CA GLY A 140 -8.31 2.67 -9.27
C GLY A 140 -8.41 3.37 -7.92
N VAL A 141 -9.52 4.06 -7.69
CA VAL A 141 -9.69 4.90 -6.49
C VAL A 141 -9.77 4.08 -5.20
N ASN A 142 -9.56 4.72 -4.06
CA ASN A 142 -9.73 4.07 -2.75
C ASN A 142 -11.21 3.78 -2.49
N GLY A 143 -11.51 2.74 -1.69
CA GLY A 143 -12.88 2.38 -1.33
C GLY A 143 -13.62 1.49 -2.35
N ILE A 144 -13.07 1.24 -3.55
CA ILE A 144 -13.72 0.41 -4.58
C ILE A 144 -13.44 -1.09 -4.46
N ARG A 145 -12.92 -1.54 -3.31
CA ARG A 145 -12.64 -2.97 -3.02
C ARG A 145 -11.56 -3.63 -3.88
N LYS A 146 -10.60 -2.89 -4.46
CA LYS A 146 -9.49 -3.45 -5.29
C LYS A 146 -8.81 -4.67 -4.67
N THR A 147 -8.22 -4.51 -3.48
CA THR A 147 -7.57 -5.60 -2.75
C THR A 147 -8.55 -6.73 -2.45
N THR A 148 -9.78 -6.40 -2.02
CA THR A 148 -10.80 -7.42 -1.70
C THR A 148 -11.14 -8.28 -2.92
N SER A 149 -11.28 -7.67 -4.10
CA SER A 149 -11.60 -8.35 -5.35
C SER A 149 -10.54 -9.40 -5.70
N ILE A 150 -9.27 -9.05 -5.57
CA ILE A 150 -8.14 -9.91 -5.96
C ILE A 150 -8.06 -11.19 -5.13
N TYR A 151 -8.59 -11.17 -3.90
CA TYR A 151 -8.68 -12.34 -3.02
C TYR A 151 -9.99 -13.11 -3.13
N GLN A 152 -10.93 -12.71 -3.99
CA GLN A 152 -12.18 -13.47 -4.18
C GLN A 152 -11.92 -14.79 -4.92
N PRO A 153 -12.63 -15.89 -4.57
CA PRO A 153 -12.46 -17.18 -5.23
C PRO A 153 -12.73 -17.18 -6.73
N TRP A 154 -13.52 -16.22 -7.22
CA TRP A 154 -13.89 -16.07 -8.62
C TRP A 154 -12.97 -15.14 -9.42
N PHE A 155 -11.95 -14.56 -8.79
CA PHE A 155 -11.15 -13.49 -9.41
C PHE A 155 -10.34 -13.97 -10.62
N ASP A 156 -9.91 -15.24 -10.63
CA ASP A 156 -9.20 -15.84 -11.76
C ASP A 156 -10.07 -15.92 -13.02
N GLU A 157 -11.33 -16.37 -12.88
CA GLU A 157 -12.33 -16.41 -13.95
C GLU A 157 -12.64 -15.00 -14.46
N LEU A 158 -12.84 -14.06 -13.52
CA LEU A 158 -13.06 -12.66 -13.88
C LEU A 158 -11.88 -12.07 -14.64
N LEU A 159 -10.65 -12.28 -14.17
CA LEU A 159 -9.45 -11.74 -14.81
C LEU A 159 -9.23 -12.34 -16.19
N ALA A 160 -9.47 -13.65 -16.35
CA ALA A 160 -9.35 -14.32 -17.65
C ALA A 160 -10.28 -13.72 -18.71
N GLU A 161 -11.51 -13.35 -18.35
CA GLU A 161 -12.45 -12.69 -19.27
C GLU A 161 -12.04 -11.25 -19.64
N ALA A 162 -11.40 -10.52 -18.72
CA ALA A 162 -11.02 -9.12 -18.93
C ALA A 162 -9.67 -8.94 -19.67
N LEU A 163 -8.92 -10.02 -19.89
CA LEU A 163 -7.51 -9.93 -20.29
C LEU A 163 -7.34 -9.52 -21.75
N VAL A 164 -6.66 -8.39 -21.95
CA VAL A 164 -6.16 -7.91 -23.25
C VAL A 164 -4.69 -8.32 -23.37
N THR A 165 -4.40 -9.11 -24.39
CA THR A 165 -3.04 -9.60 -24.68
C THR A 165 -2.25 -8.55 -25.49
N PRO A 166 -0.99 -8.23 -25.13
CA PRO A 166 -0.19 -7.29 -25.90
C PRO A 166 0.15 -7.87 -27.28
N PRO A 167 0.36 -7.02 -28.31
CA PRO A 167 0.63 -7.49 -29.68
C PRO A 167 1.78 -8.49 -29.80
N ALA A 168 2.86 -8.31 -29.02
CA ALA A 168 4.02 -9.20 -29.02
C ALA A 168 3.76 -10.61 -28.43
N ALA A 169 2.65 -10.78 -27.72
CA ALA A 169 2.17 -12.05 -27.18
C ALA A 169 0.98 -12.63 -27.99
N ALA A 170 0.43 -11.87 -28.94
CA ALA A 170 -0.68 -12.34 -29.77
C ALA A 170 -0.29 -13.63 -30.53
N GLY A 171 -1.11 -14.67 -30.37
CA GLY A 171 -0.89 -15.97 -31.01
C GLY A 171 0.12 -16.90 -30.31
N LYS A 172 0.82 -16.44 -29.27
CA LYS A 172 1.49 -17.35 -28.33
C LYS A 172 0.40 -17.93 -27.44
N LYS A 173 0.21 -19.24 -27.48
CA LYS A 173 -0.64 -19.91 -26.48
C LYS A 173 0.05 -19.75 -25.13
N ASP A 174 -0.67 -19.23 -24.14
CA ASP A 174 -0.25 -19.37 -22.75
C ASP A 174 0.09 -20.83 -22.51
N THR A 175 1.22 -21.08 -21.86
CA THR A 175 1.56 -22.46 -21.49
C THR A 175 0.42 -22.94 -20.59
N PRO A 176 -0.08 -24.19 -20.74
CA PRO A 176 -1.17 -24.70 -19.91
C PRO A 176 -0.93 -24.60 -18.39
N ASN A 177 0.31 -24.32 -17.98
CA ASN A 177 0.77 -24.23 -16.60
C ASN A 177 0.94 -22.78 -16.10
N GLN A 178 0.78 -21.75 -16.94
CA GLN A 178 0.84 -20.35 -16.49
C GLN A 178 -0.46 -19.98 -15.78
N LYS A 179 -0.44 -19.92 -14.44
CA LYS A 179 -1.57 -19.40 -13.68
C LYS A 179 -1.61 -17.87 -13.72
N LEU A 180 -2.80 -17.30 -13.78
CA LEU A 180 -3.00 -15.85 -13.64
C LEU A 180 -2.70 -15.42 -12.20
N PRO A 181 -2.22 -14.18 -12.01
CA PRO A 181 -1.90 -13.67 -10.68
C PRO A 181 -3.19 -13.30 -9.95
N VAL A 182 -3.40 -13.91 -8.79
CA VAL A 182 -4.52 -13.66 -7.87
C VAL A 182 -3.98 -13.47 -6.45
N GLY A 183 -4.82 -13.04 -5.52
CA GLY A 183 -4.38 -12.73 -4.16
C GLY A 183 -3.71 -13.90 -3.45
N SER A 184 -4.22 -15.12 -3.63
CA SER A 184 -3.69 -16.32 -2.97
C SER A 184 -2.31 -16.77 -3.48
N ASN A 185 -1.87 -16.33 -4.66
CA ASN A 185 -0.60 -16.76 -5.28
C ASN A 185 0.38 -15.61 -5.55
N SER A 186 0.12 -14.43 -5.00
CA SER A 186 0.88 -13.21 -5.27
C SER A 186 1.19 -12.46 -3.99
N PHE A 187 2.38 -11.85 -3.95
CA PHE A 187 2.77 -10.94 -2.87
C PHE A 187 2.20 -9.54 -3.16
N PHE A 188 1.36 -9.03 -2.27
CA PHE A 188 0.74 -7.72 -2.39
C PHE A 188 1.56 -6.66 -1.62
N ARG A 189 2.28 -5.83 -2.38
CA ARG A 189 3.09 -4.74 -1.84
C ARG A 189 2.18 -3.57 -1.42
N GLN A 190 1.89 -3.49 -0.13
CA GLN A 190 1.03 -2.47 0.48
C GLN A 190 1.84 -1.39 1.17
N LEU A 191 1.83 -0.19 0.61
CA LEU A 191 2.62 0.92 1.13
C LEU A 191 2.10 1.44 2.47
N ASP A 192 0.79 1.46 2.66
CA ASP A 192 0.17 1.81 3.94
C ASP A 192 0.60 0.86 5.07
N HIS A 193 0.73 -0.44 4.81
CA HIS A 193 1.28 -1.39 5.79
C HIS A 193 2.73 -1.05 6.13
N MET A 194 3.54 -0.74 5.11
CA MET A 194 4.95 -0.37 5.30
C MET A 194 5.09 0.92 6.10
N ILE A 195 4.35 1.98 5.74
CA ILE A 195 4.36 3.27 6.45
C ILE A 195 3.96 3.07 7.91
N ALA A 196 2.82 2.41 8.17
CA ALA A 196 2.36 2.16 9.53
C ALA A 196 3.37 1.37 10.37
N THR A 197 4.05 0.40 9.77
CA THR A 197 5.11 -0.37 10.44
C THR A 197 6.33 0.50 10.76
N LEU A 198 6.83 1.24 9.77
CA LEU A 198 8.05 2.06 9.85
C LEU A 198 7.89 3.29 10.77
N THR A 199 6.66 3.76 10.98
CA THR A 199 6.37 4.99 11.71
C THR A 199 5.28 4.81 12.76
N ASN A 200 5.22 3.66 13.44
CA ASN A 200 4.17 3.39 14.44
C ASN A 200 4.16 4.39 15.60
N GLU A 201 5.30 5.01 15.95
CA GLU A 201 5.33 6.10 16.93
C GLU A 201 4.57 7.35 16.44
N GLU A 202 4.61 7.66 15.14
CA GLU A 202 3.84 8.78 14.55
C GLU A 202 2.35 8.47 14.50
N PHE A 203 1.97 7.22 14.21
CA PHE A 203 0.56 6.80 14.29
C PHE A 203 0.04 6.84 15.72
N LYS A 204 0.84 6.39 16.69
CA LYS A 204 0.50 6.51 18.12
C LYS A 204 0.30 7.97 18.52
N ARG A 205 1.13 8.89 18.01
CA ARG A 205 0.98 10.34 18.22
C ARG A 205 -0.29 10.87 17.58
N LEU A 206 -0.57 10.51 16.33
CA LEU A 206 -1.81 10.83 15.62
C LEU A 206 -3.03 10.41 16.45
N TYR A 207 -3.11 9.14 16.88
CA TYR A 207 -4.21 8.63 17.70
C TYR A 207 -4.35 9.37 19.04
N THR A 208 -3.22 9.71 19.68
CA THR A 208 -3.21 10.46 20.94
C THR A 208 -3.80 11.85 20.76
N LEU A 209 -3.33 12.60 19.77
CA LEU A 209 -3.80 13.95 19.50
C LEU A 209 -5.27 13.95 19.06
N THR A 210 -5.69 12.97 18.27
CA THR A 210 -7.10 12.80 17.90
C THR A 210 -7.99 12.48 19.09
N GLN A 211 -7.56 11.59 20.01
CA GLN A 211 -8.30 11.32 21.24
C GLN A 211 -8.49 12.59 22.07
N GLN A 212 -7.45 13.42 22.17
CA GLN A 212 -7.49 14.68 22.93
C GLN A 212 -8.34 15.77 22.28
N SER A 213 -8.53 15.72 20.96
CA SER A 213 -9.43 16.63 20.23
C SER A 213 -10.90 16.20 20.23
N LEU A 214 -11.20 14.98 20.69
CA LEU A 214 -12.58 14.50 20.73
C LEU A 214 -13.33 15.10 21.91
N PRO A 215 -14.62 15.46 21.73
CA PRO A 215 -15.45 15.86 22.85
C PRO A 215 -15.61 14.70 23.84
N PRO A 216 -15.73 14.97 25.15
CA PRO A 216 -16.02 13.94 26.14
C PRO A 216 -17.27 13.15 25.75
N SER A 217 -17.17 11.82 25.72
CA SER A 217 -18.28 10.91 25.40
C SER A 217 -18.26 9.73 26.34
N ASP A 218 -19.43 9.39 26.90
CA ASP A 218 -19.63 8.20 27.76
C ASP A 218 -19.92 6.92 26.95
N GLY A 219 -19.76 6.97 25.61
CA GLY A 219 -20.08 5.87 24.71
C GLY A 219 -19.14 5.76 23.52
N ALA A 220 -19.57 5.02 22.50
CA ALA A 220 -18.78 4.78 21.30
C ALA A 220 -18.26 6.09 20.67
N ILE A 221 -16.99 6.09 20.30
CA ILE A 221 -16.33 7.22 19.64
C ILE A 221 -17.06 7.54 18.33
N LYS A 222 -17.52 8.79 18.21
CA LYS A 222 -18.19 9.33 17.03
C LYS A 222 -17.56 10.66 16.67
N PRO A 223 -16.41 10.66 15.96
CA PRO A 223 -15.77 11.89 15.52
C PRO A 223 -16.72 12.63 14.56
N ASP A 224 -16.74 13.96 14.67
CA ASP A 224 -17.40 14.79 13.66
C ASP A 224 -16.54 14.89 12.38
N ALA A 225 -17.13 15.46 11.33
CA ALA A 225 -16.47 15.58 10.03
C ALA A 225 -15.16 16.38 10.11
N ASP A 226 -15.10 17.42 10.96
CA ASP A 226 -13.90 18.24 11.12
C ASP A 226 -12.77 17.47 11.81
N THR A 227 -13.08 16.63 12.79
CA THR A 227 -12.12 15.75 13.47
C THR A 227 -11.59 14.70 12.49
N VAL A 228 -12.48 14.06 11.73
CA VAL A 228 -12.09 13.10 10.67
C VAL A 228 -11.18 13.77 9.64
N LYS A 229 -11.49 15.01 9.24
CA LYS A 229 -10.67 15.77 8.31
C LYS A 229 -9.28 16.06 8.88
N ARG A 230 -9.18 16.57 10.11
CA ARG A 230 -7.88 16.86 10.75
C ARG A 230 -7.03 15.59 10.92
N TYR A 231 -7.67 14.48 11.30
CA TYR A 231 -7.03 13.17 11.34
C TYR A 231 -6.46 12.77 9.97
N SER A 232 -7.29 12.86 8.92
CA SER A 232 -6.91 12.59 7.53
C SER A 232 -5.76 13.49 7.05
N ASP A 233 -5.79 14.79 7.38
CA ASP A 233 -4.76 15.75 7.02
C ASP A 233 -3.39 15.39 7.64
N LEU A 234 -3.36 15.08 8.95
CA LEU A 234 -2.11 14.67 9.62
C LEU A 234 -1.63 13.31 9.12
N LYS A 235 -2.54 12.34 8.92
CA LYS A 235 -2.20 11.06 8.30
C LYS A 235 -1.60 11.25 6.90
N ALA A 236 -2.14 12.14 6.08
CA ALA A 236 -1.59 12.49 4.77
C ALA A 236 -0.20 13.14 4.86
N ALA A 237 0.03 13.97 5.86
CA ALA A 237 1.36 14.52 6.13
C ALA A 237 2.37 13.43 6.48
N ILE A 238 2.01 12.47 7.35
CA ILE A 238 2.84 11.29 7.71
C ILE A 238 3.18 10.49 6.46
N PHE A 239 2.17 10.12 5.65
CA PHE A 239 2.38 9.36 4.42
C PHE A 239 3.29 10.08 3.43
N THR A 240 3.15 11.40 3.31
CA THR A 240 3.96 12.20 2.39
C THR A 240 5.39 12.33 2.89
N ARG A 241 5.58 12.59 4.19
CA ARG A 241 6.89 12.76 4.84
C ARG A 241 7.74 11.50 4.77
N TYR A 242 7.13 10.35 5.03
CA TYR A 242 7.83 9.07 5.12
C TYR A 242 7.66 8.18 3.87
N ARG A 243 7.20 8.77 2.75
CA ARG A 243 7.00 8.07 1.48
C ARG A 243 8.28 7.38 1.01
N THR A 244 9.39 8.12 0.93
CA THR A 244 10.65 7.60 0.38
C THR A 244 11.19 6.44 1.21
N LEU A 245 11.14 6.52 2.54
CA LEU A 245 11.49 5.42 3.43
C LEU A 245 10.70 4.14 3.10
N SER A 246 9.39 4.25 2.92
CA SER A 246 8.54 3.10 2.58
C SER A 246 8.75 2.59 1.15
N GLU A 247 9.17 3.46 0.24
CA GLU A 247 9.60 3.07 -1.10
C GLU A 247 10.95 2.33 -1.08
N ILE A 248 11.90 2.74 -0.23
CA ILE A 248 13.17 2.02 -0.02
C ILE A 248 12.89 0.60 0.47
N LEU A 249 12.07 0.42 1.51
CA LEU A 249 11.64 -0.91 1.98
C LEU A 249 10.91 -1.69 0.88
N GLY A 250 10.01 -1.02 0.16
CA GLY A 250 9.26 -1.66 -0.90
C GLY A 250 10.12 -2.14 -2.06
N VAL A 251 11.18 -1.42 -2.44
CA VAL A 251 12.14 -1.85 -3.45
C VAL A 251 13.00 -3.01 -2.95
N LEU A 252 13.37 -3.02 -1.67
CA LEU A 252 14.01 -4.18 -1.04
C LEU A 252 13.12 -5.43 -1.21
N LEU A 253 11.86 -5.35 -0.79
CA LEU A 253 10.91 -6.47 -0.88
C LEU A 253 10.67 -6.92 -2.33
N VAL A 254 10.58 -5.98 -3.27
CA VAL A 254 10.48 -6.28 -4.70
C VAL A 254 11.71 -7.04 -5.21
N ARG A 255 12.91 -6.66 -4.78
CA ARG A 255 14.15 -7.38 -5.17
C ARG A 255 14.20 -8.78 -4.56
N GLU A 256 13.82 -8.94 -3.31
CA GLU A 256 13.73 -10.27 -2.69
C GLU A 256 12.66 -11.14 -3.36
N ALA A 257 11.51 -10.55 -3.72
CA ALA A 257 10.46 -11.23 -4.47
C ALA A 257 10.96 -11.69 -5.84
N ARG A 258 11.80 -10.87 -6.50
CA ARG A 258 12.45 -11.24 -7.77
C ARG A 258 13.45 -12.38 -7.63
N ARG A 259 14.24 -12.40 -6.55
CA ARG A 259 15.13 -13.53 -6.27
C ARG A 259 14.34 -14.82 -6.09
N GLY A 260 13.19 -14.75 -5.41
CA GLY A 260 12.27 -15.87 -5.25
C GLY A 260 11.37 -16.17 -6.46
N LYS A 261 11.46 -15.40 -7.56
CA LYS A 261 10.53 -15.45 -8.71
C LYS A 261 9.05 -15.40 -8.29
N LEU A 262 8.70 -14.55 -7.33
CA LEU A 262 7.34 -14.41 -6.83
C LEU A 262 6.49 -13.59 -7.80
N ASN A 263 5.20 -13.95 -7.94
CA ASN A 263 4.22 -13.00 -8.46
C ASN A 263 4.12 -11.82 -7.48
N THR A 264 4.19 -10.59 -7.97
CA THR A 264 4.16 -9.39 -7.16
C THR A 264 3.11 -8.43 -7.68
N MET A 265 2.31 -7.87 -6.77
CA MET A 265 1.30 -6.86 -7.05
C MET A 265 1.64 -5.56 -6.34
N ALA A 266 1.49 -4.43 -7.02
CA ALA A 266 1.64 -3.10 -6.44
C ALA A 266 0.36 -2.29 -6.64
N GLU A 267 -0.25 -1.83 -5.54
CA GLU A 267 -1.44 -0.99 -5.59
C GLU A 267 -1.09 0.49 -5.67
N THR A 268 -1.83 1.23 -6.50
CA THR A 268 -1.75 2.68 -6.61
C THR A 268 -3.11 3.25 -7.03
N SER A 269 -3.23 4.58 -6.97
CA SER A 269 -4.43 5.30 -7.36
C SER A 269 -4.59 5.43 -8.89
N GLY A 270 -3.53 5.20 -9.67
CA GLY A 270 -3.61 5.27 -11.14
C GLY A 270 -3.29 6.64 -11.75
N ARG A 271 -2.98 7.66 -10.95
CA ARG A 271 -2.94 9.08 -11.38
C ARG A 271 -1.71 9.50 -12.19
N ASP A 272 -0.63 8.72 -12.14
CA ASP A 272 0.68 9.13 -12.64
C ASP A 272 1.35 7.99 -13.40
N ILE A 273 1.81 8.29 -14.61
CA ILE A 273 2.51 7.34 -15.49
C ILE A 273 3.80 6.78 -14.86
N ALA A 274 4.40 7.50 -13.91
CA ALA A 274 5.58 7.07 -13.17
C ALA A 274 5.41 5.68 -12.51
N MET A 275 4.18 5.27 -12.18
CA MET A 275 3.93 3.95 -11.59
C MET A 275 4.21 2.79 -12.57
N PHE A 276 4.05 2.99 -13.87
CA PHE A 276 4.38 1.98 -14.87
C PHE A 276 5.90 1.87 -15.05
N HIS A 277 6.56 3.02 -15.16
CA HIS A 277 8.01 3.08 -15.22
C HIS A 277 8.68 2.48 -13.98
N TYR A 278 8.06 2.59 -12.80
CA TYR A 278 8.49 1.87 -11.60
C TYR A 278 8.51 0.35 -11.83
N ILE A 279 7.42 -0.22 -12.35
CA ILE A 279 7.36 -1.66 -12.64
C ILE A 279 8.37 -2.02 -13.74
N ASP A 280 8.51 -1.24 -14.80
CA ASP A 280 9.50 -1.49 -15.85
C ASP A 280 10.94 -1.48 -15.31
N LYS A 281 11.24 -0.52 -14.43
CA LYS A 281 12.55 -0.36 -13.80
C LYS A 281 12.91 -1.57 -12.94
N PHE A 282 11.95 -2.04 -12.14
CA PHE A 282 12.21 -3.08 -11.15
C PHE A 282 11.89 -4.50 -11.62
N PHE A 283 11.07 -4.70 -12.65
CA PHE A 283 10.70 -6.01 -13.20
C PHE A 283 11.01 -6.08 -14.71
N PRO A 284 12.20 -6.57 -15.09
CA PRO A 284 12.59 -6.69 -16.51
C PRO A 284 11.69 -7.66 -17.28
N VAL A 285 11.33 -7.29 -18.52
CA VAL A 285 10.43 -8.06 -19.40
C VAL A 285 10.98 -9.45 -19.74
N GLU A 286 12.30 -9.61 -19.71
CA GLU A 286 12.99 -10.88 -19.92
C GLU A 286 12.69 -11.89 -18.81
N SER A 287 12.37 -11.39 -17.61
CA SER A 287 12.18 -12.20 -16.39
C SER A 287 10.75 -12.22 -15.86
N TYR A 288 9.91 -11.26 -16.24
CA TYR A 288 8.56 -11.10 -15.71
C TYR A 288 7.54 -10.84 -16.83
N ASN A 289 6.35 -11.44 -16.67
CA ASN A 289 5.14 -10.97 -17.35
C ASN A 289 4.61 -9.74 -16.61
N LYS A 290 4.08 -8.76 -17.34
CA LYS A 290 3.56 -7.53 -16.74
C LYS A 290 2.07 -7.38 -17.05
N LEU A 291 1.31 -7.00 -16.04
CA LEU A 291 -0.15 -6.85 -16.12
C LEU A 291 -0.58 -5.54 -15.46
N ALA A 292 -1.33 -4.72 -16.19
CA ALA A 292 -2.00 -3.57 -15.63
C ALA A 292 -3.48 -3.89 -15.37
N LEU A 293 -3.91 -3.78 -14.13
CA LEU A 293 -5.30 -3.93 -13.69
C LEU A 293 -5.90 -2.57 -13.39
N HIS A 294 -7.04 -2.27 -13.98
CA HIS A 294 -7.76 -1.03 -13.76
C HIS A 294 -9.17 -1.30 -13.25
N PHE A 295 -9.44 -0.84 -12.03
CA PHE A 295 -10.76 -0.93 -11.42
C PHE A 295 -11.51 0.39 -11.59
N THR A 296 -12.72 0.31 -12.12
CA THR A 296 -13.65 1.44 -12.21
C THR A 296 -14.83 1.22 -11.27
N ILE A 297 -15.56 2.30 -10.96
CA ILE A 297 -16.78 2.23 -10.16
C ILE A 297 -17.90 3.03 -10.84
N ASN A 298 -19.12 2.51 -10.82
CA ASN A 298 -20.30 3.16 -11.38
C ASN A 298 -20.78 4.38 -10.55
N ASP A 299 -20.59 4.34 -9.23
CA ASP A 299 -21.03 5.35 -8.28
C ASP A 299 -19.95 5.63 -7.24
N LEU A 300 -19.29 6.78 -7.38
CA LEU A 300 -18.19 7.17 -6.52
C LEU A 300 -18.64 7.43 -5.06
N SER A 301 -19.89 7.82 -4.83
CA SER A 301 -20.41 8.10 -3.48
C SER A 301 -20.37 6.86 -2.57
N CYS A 302 -20.49 5.67 -3.15
CA CYS A 302 -20.33 4.42 -2.42
C CYS A 302 -18.88 4.17 -1.98
N ALA A 303 -17.89 4.61 -2.77
CA ALA A 303 -16.48 4.57 -2.39
C ALA A 303 -16.16 5.60 -1.30
N GLU A 304 -16.69 6.81 -1.41
CA GLU A 304 -16.58 7.87 -0.41
C GLU A 304 -17.10 7.38 0.95
N GLN A 305 -18.33 6.86 1.00
CA GLN A 305 -18.91 6.29 2.22
C GLN A 305 -18.05 5.16 2.80
N SER A 306 -17.48 4.32 1.94
CA SER A 306 -16.58 3.24 2.36
C SER A 306 -15.26 3.77 2.94
N VAL A 307 -14.72 4.87 2.41
CA VAL A 307 -13.50 5.51 2.92
C VAL A 307 -13.80 6.18 4.26
N ASP A 308 -14.88 6.94 4.36
CA ASP A 308 -15.26 7.67 5.57
C ASP A 308 -15.56 6.71 6.73
N SER A 309 -16.37 5.68 6.48
CA SER A 309 -16.72 4.69 7.51
C SER A 309 -15.48 3.96 8.04
N ARG A 310 -14.53 3.68 7.14
CA ARG A 310 -13.26 3.05 7.51
C ARG A 310 -12.37 3.99 8.30
N MET A 311 -12.32 5.28 7.96
CA MET A 311 -11.54 6.28 8.70
C MET A 311 -12.06 6.43 10.13
N VAL A 312 -13.38 6.44 10.31
CA VAL A 312 -14.01 6.45 11.64
C VAL A 312 -13.64 5.19 12.43
N GLY A 313 -13.70 4.02 11.81
CA GLY A 313 -13.27 2.76 12.42
C GLY A 313 -11.81 2.78 12.85
N GLU A 314 -10.92 3.21 11.95
CA GLU A 314 -9.47 3.34 12.22
C GLU A 314 -9.15 4.30 13.38
N ILE A 315 -9.88 5.41 13.52
CA ILE A 315 -9.73 6.32 14.67
C ILE A 315 -10.06 5.58 15.97
N SER A 316 -11.17 4.83 15.99
CA SER A 316 -11.56 4.05 17.17
C SER A 316 -10.52 2.97 17.49
N ASP A 317 -10.17 2.16 16.49
CA ASP A 317 -9.20 1.06 16.63
C ASP A 317 -7.82 1.57 17.07
N GLY A 318 -7.39 2.73 16.58
CA GLY A 318 -6.12 3.36 16.96
C GLY A 318 -6.08 3.88 18.39
N ILE A 319 -7.21 4.40 18.89
CA ILE A 319 -7.36 4.82 20.28
C ILE A 319 -7.29 3.59 21.19
N ASP A 320 -8.01 2.53 20.87
CA ASP A 320 -8.00 1.26 21.62
C ASP A 320 -6.61 0.60 21.60
N ALA A 321 -5.95 0.60 20.43
CA ALA A 321 -4.61 0.05 20.26
C ALA A 321 -3.58 0.73 21.18
N LYS A 322 -3.65 2.06 21.34
CA LYS A 322 -2.77 2.82 22.26
C LYS A 322 -2.92 2.37 23.70
N GLU A 323 -4.13 2.04 24.12
CA GLU A 323 -4.42 1.62 25.49
C GLU A 323 -3.97 0.18 25.77
N SER A 324 -3.90 -0.66 24.73
CA SER A 324 -3.42 -2.04 24.84
C SER A 324 -1.93 -2.15 25.20
N GLY A 325 -1.12 -1.15 24.86
CA GLY A 325 0.34 -1.19 25.00
C GLY A 325 1.06 -2.09 23.98
N ASP A 326 0.34 -2.81 23.12
CA ASP A 326 0.90 -3.62 22.05
C ASP A 326 1.14 -2.77 20.81
N THR A 327 2.41 -2.68 20.37
CA THR A 327 2.79 -1.88 19.20
C THR A 327 2.23 -2.48 17.91
N MET A 328 2.05 -3.80 17.83
CA MET A 328 1.45 -4.41 16.64
C MET A 328 0.00 -3.95 16.46
N ASN A 329 -0.75 -3.72 17.55
CA ASN A 329 -2.10 -3.17 17.45
C ASN A 329 -2.10 -1.75 16.87
N ILE A 330 -1.10 -0.92 17.19
CA ILE A 330 -0.94 0.41 16.57
C ILE A 330 -0.74 0.28 15.06
N VAL A 331 0.11 -0.67 14.64
CA VAL A 331 0.35 -0.95 13.23
C VAL A 331 -0.94 -1.43 12.56
N LEU A 332 -1.67 -2.36 13.17
CA LEU A 332 -2.89 -2.97 12.62
C LEU A 332 -4.07 -1.99 12.54
N ALA A 333 -4.16 -1.01 13.45
CA ALA A 333 -5.22 -0.01 13.46
C ALA A 333 -5.31 0.79 12.14
N ASN A 334 -4.18 1.05 11.47
CA ASN A 334 -4.19 1.70 10.16
C ASN A 334 -4.94 0.82 9.12
N ALA A 335 -6.10 1.27 8.67
CA ALA A 335 -6.98 0.50 7.79
C ALA A 335 -6.87 0.88 6.30
N GLY A 336 -5.94 1.77 5.94
CA GLY A 336 -5.74 2.13 4.55
C GLY A 336 -4.81 3.32 4.32
N GLY A 337 -4.85 3.83 3.09
CA GLY A 337 -4.15 5.05 2.69
C GLY A 337 -4.62 6.32 3.40
N PRO A 338 -3.95 7.45 3.13
CA PRO A 338 -4.08 8.67 3.93
C PRO A 338 -5.28 9.54 3.56
N TYR A 339 -5.84 9.38 2.37
CA TYR A 339 -6.78 10.34 1.82
C TYR A 339 -8.22 10.05 2.25
N GLY A 340 -8.94 11.11 2.61
CA GLY A 340 -10.38 11.10 2.81
C GLY A 340 -11.15 11.05 1.49
N SER A 341 -12.48 11.03 1.58
CA SER A 341 -13.40 10.98 0.44
C SER A 341 -13.29 12.20 -0.48
N GLU A 342 -12.90 13.35 0.04
CA GLU A 342 -12.93 14.65 -0.66
C GLU A 342 -12.03 14.72 -1.90
N VAL A 343 -11.00 13.88 -1.99
CA VAL A 343 -10.08 13.87 -3.13
C VAL A 343 -10.48 12.87 -4.22
N LEU A 344 -11.42 11.95 -3.95
CA LEU A 344 -11.67 10.78 -4.79
C LEU A 344 -12.10 11.15 -6.22
N HIS A 345 -12.89 12.21 -6.38
CA HIS A 345 -13.29 12.71 -7.70
C HIS A 345 -12.09 13.10 -8.58
N GLY A 346 -11.15 13.87 -8.03
CA GLY A 346 -9.94 14.26 -8.75
C GLY A 346 -9.03 13.06 -9.04
N VAL A 347 -8.94 12.14 -8.08
CA VAL A 347 -8.18 10.88 -8.25
C VAL A 347 -8.78 10.01 -9.36
N GLN A 348 -10.10 9.88 -9.42
CA GLN A 348 -10.79 9.11 -10.47
C GLN A 348 -10.52 9.72 -11.84
N ALA A 349 -10.75 11.03 -11.99
CA ALA A 349 -10.53 11.72 -13.26
C ALA A 349 -9.09 11.59 -13.75
N ASP A 350 -8.11 11.75 -12.86
CA ASP A 350 -6.69 11.55 -13.20
C ASP A 350 -6.38 10.11 -13.60
N SER A 351 -6.93 9.13 -12.87
CA SER A 351 -6.72 7.71 -13.14
C SER A 351 -7.32 7.28 -14.47
N ASP A 352 -8.57 7.68 -14.74
CA ASP A 352 -9.29 7.35 -15.97
C ASP A 352 -8.58 7.97 -17.17
N ARG A 353 -8.11 9.22 -17.05
CA ARG A 353 -7.31 9.89 -18.08
C ARG A 353 -6.03 9.12 -18.39
N VAL A 354 -5.24 8.75 -17.38
CA VAL A 354 -4.00 7.97 -17.58
C VAL A 354 -4.31 6.65 -18.26
N TRP A 355 -5.34 5.94 -17.80
CA TRP A 355 -5.73 4.66 -18.36
C TRP A 355 -6.18 4.77 -19.83
N ASP A 356 -7.15 5.63 -20.11
CA ASP A 356 -7.76 5.72 -21.44
C ASP A 356 -6.86 6.40 -22.47
N GLU A 357 -6.09 7.42 -22.07
CA GLU A 357 -5.30 8.22 -23.01
C GLU A 357 -3.88 7.69 -23.20
N LEU A 358 -3.26 7.14 -22.16
CA LEU A 358 -1.84 6.78 -22.19
C LEU A 358 -1.64 5.27 -22.30
N VAL A 359 -2.44 4.48 -21.58
CA VAL A 359 -2.27 3.03 -21.48
C VAL A 359 -3.03 2.30 -22.59
N MET A 360 -4.32 2.62 -22.78
CA MET A 360 -5.17 1.90 -23.74
C MET A 360 -4.97 2.35 -25.19
N LYS A 361 -4.76 3.65 -25.44
CA LYS A 361 -4.61 4.21 -26.80
C LYS A 361 -3.20 4.08 -27.39
N GLY A 362 -2.20 3.80 -26.56
CA GLY A 362 -0.79 3.85 -26.96
C GLY A 362 -0.37 5.30 -27.23
N GLY A 363 0.09 5.99 -26.19
CA GLY A 363 0.57 7.38 -26.30
C GLY A 363 1.97 7.52 -26.90
N LYS A 364 2.47 8.75 -26.96
CA LYS A 364 3.84 9.07 -27.41
C LYS A 364 4.94 8.35 -26.61
N ASP A 365 4.63 7.97 -25.37
CA ASP A 365 5.54 7.27 -24.46
C ASP A 365 5.32 5.74 -24.44
N ASP A 366 4.31 5.22 -25.17
CA ASP A 366 3.88 3.80 -25.28
C ASP A 366 4.04 2.98 -23.99
N VAL A 367 3.61 3.57 -22.87
CA VAL A 367 3.81 2.97 -21.55
C VAL A 367 2.87 1.77 -21.37
N GLY A 368 3.46 0.63 -21.02
CA GLY A 368 2.73 -0.62 -20.91
C GLY A 368 2.29 -1.20 -22.26
N GLY A 369 2.87 -0.78 -23.39
CA GLY A 369 2.57 -1.31 -24.72
C GLY A 369 2.79 -2.83 -24.83
N ASP A 370 3.81 -3.34 -24.14
CA ASP A 370 4.16 -4.76 -24.04
C ASP A 370 3.49 -5.50 -22.87
N TRP A 371 2.58 -4.85 -22.14
CA TRP A 371 1.92 -5.43 -20.97
C TRP A 371 0.54 -5.99 -21.33
N TYR A 372 0.14 -7.02 -20.58
CA TYR A 372 -1.26 -7.40 -20.47
C TYR A 372 -2.04 -6.30 -19.77
N LYS A 373 -3.32 -6.15 -20.13
CA LYS A 373 -4.20 -5.13 -19.55
C LYS A 373 -5.53 -5.76 -19.20
N ALA A 374 -6.18 -5.33 -18.12
CA ALA A 374 -7.54 -5.75 -17.81
C ALA A 374 -8.29 -4.64 -17.09
N THR A 375 -9.55 -4.45 -17.47
CA THR A 375 -10.45 -3.49 -16.82
C THR A 375 -11.57 -4.25 -16.10
N ILE A 376 -11.81 -3.87 -14.85
CA ILE A 376 -12.80 -4.50 -13.97
C ILE A 376 -13.75 -3.42 -13.48
N ALA A 377 -15.02 -3.52 -13.85
CA ALA A 377 -16.05 -2.61 -13.39
C ALA A 377 -16.65 -3.09 -12.07
N ILE A 378 -16.60 -2.23 -11.06
CA ILE A 378 -17.28 -2.42 -9.78
C ILE A 378 -18.64 -1.74 -9.85
N ASP A 379 -19.69 -2.54 -9.66
CA ASP A 379 -21.05 -2.04 -9.51
C ASP A 379 -21.36 -1.96 -8.01
N ALA A 380 -21.18 -0.75 -7.47
CA ALA A 380 -21.48 -0.42 -6.09
C ALA A 380 -22.94 0.00 -5.93
N HIS A 381 -23.48 -0.26 -4.74
CA HIS A 381 -24.84 0.09 -4.38
C HIS A 381 -24.93 0.31 -2.86
N PRO A 382 -25.73 1.27 -2.37
CA PRO A 382 -25.87 1.54 -0.94
C PRO A 382 -26.58 0.40 -0.17
N THR A 383 -27.53 -0.28 -0.82
CA THR A 383 -28.39 -1.29 -0.15
C THR A 383 -28.30 -2.72 -0.71
N LYS A 384 -27.51 -2.94 -1.77
CA LYS A 384 -27.35 -4.26 -2.40
C LYS A 384 -25.89 -4.68 -2.27
N LYS A 385 -25.64 -5.99 -2.38
CA LYS A 385 -24.27 -6.48 -2.51
C LYS A 385 -23.62 -5.86 -3.74
N TRP A 386 -22.38 -5.40 -3.57
CA TRP A 386 -21.59 -4.93 -4.69
C TRP A 386 -21.29 -6.12 -5.60
N THR A 387 -21.03 -5.84 -6.87
CA THR A 387 -20.59 -6.85 -7.85
C THR A 387 -19.38 -6.36 -8.62
N ALA A 388 -18.64 -7.29 -9.22
CA ALA A 388 -17.56 -7.01 -10.16
C ALA A 388 -17.88 -7.66 -11.51
N THR A 389 -17.59 -6.94 -12.59
CA THR A 389 -17.83 -7.40 -13.96
C THR A 389 -16.59 -7.13 -14.81
N PRO A 390 -16.05 -8.12 -15.53
CA PRO A 390 -14.93 -7.88 -16.44
C PRO A 390 -15.39 -7.08 -17.65
N ILE A 391 -14.56 -6.15 -18.11
CA ILE A 391 -14.71 -5.52 -19.42
C ILE A 391 -13.84 -6.29 -20.40
N ARG A 392 -14.48 -6.99 -21.34
CA ARG A 392 -13.82 -7.84 -22.33
C ARG A 392 -13.02 -6.98 -23.33
N PRO A 393 -12.08 -7.58 -24.08
CA PRO A 393 -11.29 -6.86 -25.09
C PRO A 393 -12.12 -6.14 -26.16
N ASP A 394 -13.35 -6.58 -26.43
CA ASP A 394 -14.29 -5.94 -27.36
C ASP A 394 -15.09 -4.79 -26.73
N GLY A 395 -14.83 -4.46 -25.46
CA GLY A 395 -15.55 -3.45 -24.67
C GLY A 395 -16.87 -3.94 -24.06
N SER A 396 -17.29 -5.18 -24.32
CA SER A 396 -18.51 -5.74 -23.74
C SER A 396 -18.32 -6.14 -22.28
N ARG A 397 -19.42 -6.16 -21.52
CA ARG A 397 -19.42 -6.65 -20.13
C ARG A 397 -19.52 -8.18 -20.12
N GLY A 398 -18.65 -8.83 -19.35
CA GLY A 398 -18.67 -10.29 -19.17
C GLY A 398 -19.57 -10.76 -18.03
N LYS A 399 -19.26 -11.92 -17.46
CA LYS A 399 -20.01 -12.50 -16.33
C LYS A 399 -19.92 -11.61 -15.10
N THR A 400 -21.04 -11.36 -14.42
CA THR A 400 -21.06 -10.59 -13.16
C THR A 400 -20.84 -11.51 -11.96
N PHE A 401 -19.95 -11.10 -11.06
CA PHE A 401 -19.59 -11.80 -9.85
C PHE A 401 -19.99 -11.00 -8.62
N THR A 402 -20.60 -11.65 -7.63
CA THR A 402 -21.03 -11.00 -6.39
C THR A 402 -19.98 -11.16 -5.31
N PHE A 403 -19.65 -10.09 -4.59
CA PHE A 403 -18.72 -10.18 -3.46
C PHE A 403 -19.28 -11.10 -2.37
N GLU A 404 -18.45 -12.01 -1.89
CA GLU A 404 -18.75 -12.78 -0.70
C GLU A 404 -18.71 -11.86 0.53
N ASN A 405 -19.53 -12.18 1.55
CA ASN A 405 -19.41 -11.48 2.82
C ASN A 405 -18.04 -11.83 3.41
N LYS A 406 -17.31 -10.84 3.94
CA LYS A 406 -16.09 -11.13 4.71
C LYS A 406 -16.46 -12.14 5.81
N LYS A 407 -15.78 -13.30 5.81
CA LYS A 407 -15.88 -14.27 6.90
C LYS A 407 -15.22 -13.74 8.16
#